data_AF-A0A496VSG5-F1
#
_entry.id   AF-A0A496VSG5-F1
#
_cell.length_a   1.000
_cell.length_b   1.000
_cell.length_c   1.000
_cell.angle_alpha   90.00
_cell.angle_beta   90.00
_cell.angle_gamma   90.00
#
_symmetry.space_group_name_H-M   'P 1'
#
loop_
_entity.id
_entity.type
_entity.pdbx_description
1 polymer ?
#
loop_
_entity_poly.entity_id
_entity_poly.type
_entity_poly.pdbx_seq_one_letter_code
_entity_poly.pdbx_strand_id
1 'polypeptide(L)'
;MEQNMKQIDIQEIINDTMKEFDEYEEYEDCEGKGAGISLSFESINSINNIDLKKLSWLYIYNNEITNIDNIDFKDLTDIDLSNNKIENIDNVNFKNIEWVRLDNNRIKNINNVDFNNIKTLYLSGNLISNIDKVDFKNIDSLHLYNNNIENINGKNLIKLKYLELTGNPLFNSSLDILETLKEKGIEVIYEQNTQKNFIEKLIDKIS
;
A
#
# COMPACT_ATOMS: atom_id res chain seq x y z
N MET A 1 -23.94 -9.84 16.74
CA MET A 1 -23.01 -10.83 16.17
C MET A 1 -23.18 -10.73 14.68
N GLU A 2 -22.35 -9.93 14.01
CA GLU A 2 -22.27 -9.96 12.55
C GLU A 2 -21.72 -11.33 12.16
N GLN A 3 -22.39 -12.00 11.23
CA GLN A 3 -21.89 -13.26 10.68
C GLN A 3 -20.88 -12.88 9.60
N ASN A 4 -19.63 -13.35 9.75
CA ASN A 4 -18.63 -13.20 8.70
C ASN A 4 -19.09 -13.94 7.45
N MET A 5 -18.95 -13.31 6.28
CA MET A 5 -19.23 -13.94 4.99
C MET A 5 -18.32 -15.17 4.80
N LYS A 6 -18.87 -16.29 4.35
CA LYS A 6 -18.08 -17.49 4.09
C LYS A 6 -17.44 -17.39 2.71
N GLN A 7 -16.30 -18.06 2.55
CA GLN A 7 -15.57 -18.10 1.28
C GLN A 7 -16.43 -18.60 0.09
N ILE A 8 -17.32 -19.57 0.33
CA ILE A 8 -18.22 -20.09 -0.70
C ILE A 8 -19.18 -19.00 -1.21
N ASP A 9 -19.62 -18.12 -0.31
CA ASP A 9 -20.50 -16.99 -0.64
C ASP A 9 -19.74 -15.98 -1.53
N ILE A 10 -18.46 -15.73 -1.24
CA ILE A 10 -17.62 -14.80 -2.03
C ILE A 10 -17.40 -15.32 -3.46
N GLN A 11 -17.08 -16.61 -3.61
CA GLN A 11 -16.85 -17.17 -4.95
C GLN A 11 -18.12 -17.21 -5.79
N GLU A 12 -19.28 -17.47 -5.16
CA GLU A 12 -20.58 -17.42 -5.84
C GLU A 12 -20.89 -16.00 -6.31
N ILE A 13 -20.70 -15.00 -5.44
CA ILE A 13 -20.84 -13.58 -5.80
C ILE A 13 -19.95 -13.24 -7.01
N ILE A 14 -18.65 -13.56 -6.98
CA ILE A 14 -17.75 -13.31 -8.11
C ILE A 14 -18.28 -13.99 -9.38
N ASN A 15 -18.71 -15.24 -9.29
CA ASN A 15 -19.20 -15.97 -10.46
C ASN A 15 -20.49 -15.36 -11.03
N ASP A 16 -21.39 -14.90 -10.18
CA ASP A 16 -22.66 -14.30 -10.59
C ASP A 16 -22.46 -12.91 -11.17
N THR A 17 -21.67 -12.06 -10.49
CA THR A 17 -21.23 -10.77 -11.01
C THR A 17 -20.61 -10.95 -12.40
N MET A 18 -19.65 -11.88 -12.56
CA MET A 18 -19.00 -12.11 -13.86
C MET A 18 -19.88 -12.74 -14.95
N LYS A 19 -21.12 -13.17 -14.65
CA LYS A 19 -22.10 -13.54 -15.71
C LYS A 19 -22.82 -12.33 -16.28
N GLU A 20 -22.88 -11.24 -15.53
CA GLU A 20 -23.59 -10.01 -15.92
C GLU A 20 -22.67 -9.03 -16.68
N PHE A 21 -21.35 -9.15 -16.50
CA PHE A 21 -20.31 -8.27 -17.08
C PHE A 21 -19.90 -8.59 -18.54
N ASP A 22 -20.79 -9.14 -19.37
CA ASP A 22 -20.53 -9.30 -20.83
C ASP A 22 -20.40 -7.94 -21.56
N GLU A 23 -20.70 -6.81 -20.90
CA GLU A 23 -20.47 -5.45 -21.40
C GLU A 23 -19.79 -4.57 -20.34
N TYR A 24 -18.71 -3.89 -20.73
CA TYR A 24 -17.84 -3.07 -19.87
C TYR A 24 -18.60 -1.91 -19.21
N GLU A 25 -18.52 -1.77 -17.88
CA GLU A 25 -18.83 -0.53 -17.18
C GLU A 25 -17.54 0.06 -16.56
N GLU A 26 -17.22 1.29 -16.91
CA GLU A 26 -16.16 2.08 -16.26
C GLU A 26 -16.71 2.68 -14.96
N TYR A 27 -16.06 2.43 -13.82
CA TYR A 27 -16.36 3.09 -12.56
C TYR A 27 -15.48 4.34 -12.40
N GLU A 28 -16.09 5.48 -12.05
CA GLU A 28 -15.43 6.81 -12.01
C GLU A 28 -14.32 6.95 -10.95
N ASP A 29 -14.22 6.01 -10.00
CA ASP A 29 -13.29 6.06 -8.86
C ASP A 29 -12.13 5.03 -8.93
N CYS A 30 -12.01 4.26 -10.03
CA CYS A 30 -10.94 3.27 -10.23
C CYS A 30 -10.03 3.59 -11.43
N GLU A 31 -8.72 3.34 -11.30
CA GLU A 31 -7.85 3.23 -12.49
C GLU A 31 -8.14 1.93 -13.28
N GLY A 32 -8.85 0.99 -12.65
CA GLY A 32 -9.19 -0.34 -13.16
C GLY A 32 -10.02 -0.32 -14.43
N LYS A 33 -9.37 -0.62 -15.55
CA LYS A 33 -10.05 -0.96 -16.81
C LYS A 33 -10.41 -2.43 -16.80
N GLY A 34 -11.66 -2.76 -17.15
CA GLY A 34 -12.11 -4.15 -17.28
C GLY A 34 -13.04 -4.61 -16.17
N ALA A 35 -13.32 -5.91 -16.15
CA ALA A 35 -14.27 -6.49 -15.21
C ALA A 35 -13.70 -6.48 -13.80
N GLY A 36 -14.48 -6.09 -12.81
CA GLY A 36 -14.03 -6.17 -11.43
C GLY A 36 -15.19 -6.12 -10.45
N ILE A 37 -14.86 -6.20 -9.17
CA ILE A 37 -15.87 -6.28 -8.11
C ILE A 37 -15.41 -5.56 -6.85
N SER A 38 -16.38 -4.94 -6.17
CA SER A 38 -16.22 -4.45 -4.80
C SER A 38 -16.90 -5.41 -3.83
N LEU A 39 -16.14 -5.85 -2.85
CA LEU A 39 -16.55 -6.67 -1.70
C LEU A 39 -16.25 -5.94 -0.39
N SER A 40 -16.22 -4.60 -0.44
CA SER A 40 -15.91 -3.75 0.70
C SER A 40 -17.06 -3.71 1.71
N PHE A 41 -16.75 -3.59 2.99
CA PHE A 41 -17.74 -3.56 4.10
C PHE A 41 -18.56 -4.85 4.30
N GLU A 42 -18.04 -5.99 3.88
CA GLU A 42 -18.74 -7.28 3.92
C GLU A 42 -18.34 -8.16 5.13
N SER A 43 -17.63 -7.59 6.10
CA SER A 43 -17.08 -8.29 7.27
C SER A 43 -16.25 -9.54 6.89
N ILE A 44 -15.53 -9.49 5.76
CA ILE A 44 -14.72 -10.58 5.24
C ILE A 44 -13.43 -10.68 6.05
N ASN A 45 -13.08 -11.86 6.55
CA ASN A 45 -11.84 -12.09 7.29
C ASN A 45 -10.76 -12.86 6.51
N SER A 46 -11.12 -13.46 5.37
CA SER A 46 -10.23 -14.26 4.54
C SER A 46 -10.74 -14.33 3.10
N ILE A 47 -9.80 -14.28 2.16
CA ILE A 47 -10.03 -14.44 0.72
C ILE A 47 -9.17 -15.57 0.13
N ASN A 48 -8.73 -16.50 0.97
CA ASN A 48 -7.89 -17.61 0.53
C ASN A 48 -8.65 -18.54 -0.42
N ASN A 49 -7.98 -19.06 -1.45
CA ASN A 49 -8.54 -19.96 -2.47
C ASN A 49 -9.76 -19.41 -3.23
N ILE A 50 -9.81 -18.10 -3.44
CA ILE A 50 -10.76 -17.48 -4.38
C ILE A 50 -10.10 -17.42 -5.76
N ASP A 51 -10.84 -17.78 -6.80
CA ASP A 51 -10.40 -17.64 -8.20
C ASP A 51 -10.66 -16.21 -8.69
N LEU A 52 -9.58 -15.46 -8.93
CA LEU A 52 -9.62 -14.06 -9.36
C LEU A 52 -9.42 -13.89 -10.87
N LYS A 53 -9.29 -14.97 -11.65
CA LYS A 53 -8.90 -14.93 -13.08
C LYS A 53 -9.79 -14.10 -14.00
N LYS A 54 -11.03 -13.84 -13.59
CA LYS A 54 -12.00 -13.06 -14.36
C LYS A 54 -11.99 -11.58 -14.01
N LEU A 55 -11.29 -11.20 -12.94
CA LEU A 55 -11.24 -9.85 -12.43
C LEU A 55 -9.96 -9.17 -12.92
N SER A 56 -10.09 -7.92 -13.35
CA SER A 56 -9.03 -6.96 -13.61
C SER A 56 -8.79 -6.05 -12.40
N TRP A 57 -9.82 -5.81 -11.58
CA TRP A 57 -9.67 -5.05 -10.33
C TRP A 57 -10.50 -5.68 -9.20
N LEU A 58 -10.00 -5.55 -7.97
CA LEU A 58 -10.66 -6.05 -6.76
C LEU A 58 -10.58 -5.03 -5.64
N TYR A 59 -11.74 -4.56 -5.18
CA TYR A 59 -11.85 -3.71 -3.99
C TYR A 59 -12.43 -4.50 -2.84
N ILE A 60 -11.72 -4.53 -1.73
CA ILE A 60 -12.10 -5.29 -0.53
C ILE A 60 -11.71 -4.54 0.75
N TYR A 61 -11.82 -3.22 0.70
CA TYR A 61 -11.47 -2.33 1.79
C TYR A 61 -12.54 -2.35 2.89
N ASN A 62 -12.18 -1.88 4.10
CA ASN A 62 -13.07 -1.88 5.28
C ASN A 62 -13.62 -3.28 5.59
N ASN A 63 -12.71 -4.25 5.71
CA ASN A 63 -13.00 -5.63 6.07
C ASN A 63 -12.11 -6.05 7.25
N GLU A 64 -12.09 -7.34 7.54
CA GLU A 64 -11.43 -7.95 8.69
C GLU A 64 -10.27 -8.87 8.26
N ILE A 65 -9.71 -8.65 7.07
CA ILE A 65 -8.68 -9.50 6.48
C ILE A 65 -7.37 -9.35 7.24
N THR A 66 -6.78 -10.48 7.63
CA THR A 66 -5.52 -10.50 8.41
C THR A 66 -4.34 -11.07 7.62
N ASN A 67 -4.62 -11.86 6.58
CA ASN A 67 -3.61 -12.58 5.82
C ASN A 67 -4.01 -12.61 4.33
N ILE A 68 -3.03 -12.31 3.47
CA ILE A 68 -3.15 -12.38 2.01
C ILE A 68 -2.02 -13.22 1.38
N ASP A 69 -1.36 -14.07 2.17
CA ASP A 69 -0.32 -14.97 1.72
C ASP A 69 -0.87 -15.99 0.71
N ASN A 70 -0.09 -16.29 -0.32
CA ASN A 70 -0.41 -17.26 -1.37
C ASN A 70 -1.68 -16.96 -2.18
N ILE A 71 -2.17 -15.72 -2.14
CA ILE A 71 -3.22 -15.27 -3.05
C ILE A 71 -2.59 -14.87 -4.38
N ASP A 72 -3.10 -15.43 -5.46
CA ASP A 72 -2.62 -15.17 -6.81
C ASP A 72 -3.35 -13.96 -7.39
N PHE A 73 -2.78 -12.77 -7.21
CA PHE A 73 -3.31 -11.52 -7.76
C PHE A 73 -2.87 -11.24 -9.20
N LYS A 74 -2.29 -12.23 -9.91
CA LYS A 74 -1.69 -12.00 -11.23
C LYS A 74 -2.67 -11.48 -12.29
N ASP A 75 -3.96 -11.71 -12.13
CA ASP A 75 -4.93 -11.29 -13.15
C ASP A 75 -5.45 -9.85 -12.89
N LEU A 76 -5.09 -9.28 -11.73
CA LEU A 76 -5.45 -7.93 -11.34
C LEU A 76 -4.41 -6.89 -11.81
N THR A 77 -4.90 -5.72 -12.19
CA THR A 77 -4.14 -4.47 -12.39
C THR A 77 -4.29 -3.51 -11.21
N ASP A 78 -5.37 -3.63 -10.43
CA ASP A 78 -5.72 -2.73 -9.34
C ASP A 78 -6.24 -3.50 -8.13
N ILE A 79 -5.78 -3.13 -6.94
CA ILE A 79 -6.29 -3.71 -5.69
C ILE A 79 -6.37 -2.68 -4.56
N ASP A 80 -7.53 -2.65 -3.89
CA ASP A 80 -7.73 -1.88 -2.65
C ASP A 80 -8.01 -2.84 -1.48
N LEU A 81 -7.03 -2.94 -0.59
CA LEU A 81 -7.03 -3.72 0.64
C LEU A 81 -7.00 -2.81 1.87
N SER A 82 -7.31 -1.53 1.73
CA SER A 82 -7.23 -0.57 2.83
C SER A 82 -8.20 -0.88 3.96
N ASN A 83 -7.89 -0.40 5.16
CA ASN A 83 -8.73 -0.55 6.35
C ASN A 83 -9.05 -2.03 6.64
N ASN A 84 -8.01 -2.85 6.63
CA ASN A 84 -8.03 -4.25 7.05
C ASN A 84 -7.08 -4.44 8.24
N LYS A 85 -6.72 -5.68 8.56
CA LYS A 85 -5.81 -6.04 9.66
C LYS A 85 -4.57 -6.80 9.16
N ILE A 86 -4.13 -6.52 7.94
CA ILE A 86 -3.02 -7.22 7.29
C ILE A 86 -1.70 -6.83 7.96
N GLU A 87 -0.92 -7.82 8.38
CA GLU A 87 0.37 -7.62 9.05
C GLU A 87 1.59 -7.94 8.17
N ASN A 88 1.42 -8.85 7.20
CA ASN A 88 2.50 -9.36 6.36
C ASN A 88 2.08 -9.39 4.89
N ILE A 89 2.99 -8.98 4.01
CA ILE A 89 2.84 -9.01 2.56
C ILE A 89 4.06 -9.63 1.84
N ASP A 90 4.99 -10.25 2.59
CA ASP A 90 6.27 -10.77 2.06
C ASP A 90 6.09 -11.86 0.98
N ASN A 91 4.98 -12.61 0.99
CA ASN A 91 4.71 -13.69 0.03
C ASN A 91 3.68 -13.29 -1.03
N VAL A 92 3.41 -11.99 -1.18
CA VAL A 92 2.42 -11.50 -2.13
C VAL A 92 3.11 -11.16 -3.45
N ASN A 93 2.55 -11.67 -4.54
CA ASN A 93 3.06 -11.42 -5.88
C ASN A 93 2.23 -10.32 -6.58
N PHE A 94 2.73 -9.09 -6.58
CA PHE A 94 2.11 -7.93 -7.25
C PHE A 94 2.49 -7.80 -8.73
N LYS A 95 2.92 -8.89 -9.39
CA LYS A 95 3.57 -8.82 -10.71
C LYS A 95 2.79 -8.07 -11.78
N ASN A 96 1.46 -8.09 -11.80
CA ASN A 96 0.69 -7.40 -12.83
C ASN A 96 -0.09 -6.18 -12.31
N ILE A 97 0.10 -5.85 -11.03
CA ILE A 97 -0.63 -4.75 -10.40
C ILE A 97 0.14 -3.44 -10.60
N GLU A 98 -0.57 -2.42 -11.08
CA GLU A 98 -0.07 -1.06 -11.29
C GLU A 98 -0.49 -0.12 -10.15
N TRP A 99 -1.65 -0.38 -9.53
CA TRP A 99 -2.19 0.42 -8.44
C TRP A 99 -2.48 -0.46 -7.21
N VAL A 100 -1.81 -0.16 -6.08
CA VAL A 100 -2.01 -0.89 -4.81
C VAL A 100 -2.34 0.09 -3.70
N ARG A 101 -3.46 -0.18 -3.02
CA ARG A 101 -3.80 0.51 -1.78
C ARG A 101 -3.86 -0.43 -0.58
N LEU A 102 -3.00 -0.17 0.39
CA LEU A 102 -2.82 -0.94 1.63
C LEU A 102 -2.91 -0.01 2.86
N ASP A 103 -3.50 1.18 2.72
CA ASP A 103 -3.66 2.14 3.81
C ASP A 103 -4.36 1.52 5.03
N ASN A 104 -4.02 2.00 6.22
CA ASN A 104 -4.67 1.62 7.48
C ASN A 104 -4.70 0.11 7.72
N ASN A 105 -3.55 -0.53 7.54
CA ASN A 105 -3.31 -1.93 7.93
C ASN A 105 -2.31 -1.96 9.10
N ARG A 106 -1.66 -3.11 9.32
CA ARG A 106 -0.69 -3.32 10.41
C ARG A 106 0.67 -3.76 9.87
N ILE A 107 0.97 -3.39 8.63
CA ILE A 107 2.17 -3.83 7.91
C ILE A 107 3.40 -3.21 8.56
N LYS A 108 4.41 -4.04 8.86
CA LYS A 108 5.67 -3.62 9.50
C LYS A 108 6.86 -3.69 8.56
N ASN A 109 6.84 -4.63 7.63
CA ASN A 109 7.96 -4.94 6.75
C ASN A 109 7.46 -5.00 5.31
N ILE A 110 8.24 -4.40 4.41
CA ILE A 110 8.00 -4.40 2.96
C ILE A 110 9.28 -4.76 2.18
N ASN A 111 10.35 -5.19 2.86
CA ASN A 111 11.67 -5.39 2.28
C ASN A 111 11.76 -6.59 1.32
N ASN A 112 10.83 -7.55 1.41
CA ASN A 112 10.84 -8.76 0.61
C ASN A 112 9.80 -8.72 -0.52
N VAL A 113 9.19 -7.56 -0.78
CA VAL A 113 8.11 -7.40 -1.73
C VAL A 113 8.64 -6.85 -3.04
N ASP A 114 8.23 -7.45 -4.15
CA ASP A 114 8.52 -6.94 -5.48
C ASP A 114 7.44 -5.93 -5.92
N PHE A 115 7.80 -4.64 -5.98
CA PHE A 115 6.95 -3.55 -6.43
C PHE A 115 7.23 -3.12 -7.88
N ASN A 116 7.92 -3.94 -8.68
CA ASN A 116 8.44 -3.55 -10.00
C ASN A 116 7.38 -3.06 -11.01
N ASN A 117 6.11 -3.43 -10.90
CA ASN A 117 5.08 -2.98 -11.86
C ASN A 117 4.14 -1.92 -11.30
N ILE A 118 4.28 -1.59 -10.01
CA ILE A 118 3.43 -0.61 -9.34
C ILE A 118 3.85 0.80 -9.74
N LYS A 119 2.87 1.62 -10.10
CA LYS A 119 2.98 3.07 -10.34
C LYS A 119 2.57 3.89 -9.14
N THR A 120 1.52 3.46 -8.45
CA THR A 120 0.97 4.18 -7.30
C THR A 120 0.84 3.22 -6.13
N LEU A 121 1.53 3.54 -5.03
CA LEU A 121 1.58 2.70 -3.83
C LEU A 121 1.14 3.49 -2.61
N TYR A 122 0.03 3.07 -2.00
CA TYR A 122 -0.46 3.63 -0.75
C TYR A 122 -0.23 2.67 0.42
N LEU A 123 0.55 3.14 1.39
CA LEU A 123 0.93 2.40 2.61
C LEU A 123 0.72 3.26 3.87
N SER A 124 -0.15 4.26 3.80
CA SER A 124 -0.39 5.19 4.90
C SER A 124 -1.01 4.50 6.11
N GLY A 125 -0.78 4.99 7.33
CA GLY A 125 -1.42 4.43 8.54
C GLY A 125 -1.01 2.98 8.83
N ASN A 126 0.23 2.61 8.52
CA ASN A 126 0.80 1.30 8.82
C ASN A 126 1.85 1.42 9.95
N LEU A 127 2.67 0.38 10.14
CA LEU A 127 3.69 0.30 11.19
C LEU A 127 5.11 0.19 10.60
N ILE A 128 5.30 0.64 9.35
CA ILE A 128 6.55 0.49 8.60
C ILE A 128 7.62 1.38 9.24
N SER A 129 8.80 0.83 9.50
CA SER A 129 9.91 1.58 10.11
C SER A 129 11.17 1.67 9.26
N ASN A 130 11.26 0.86 8.19
CA ASN A 130 12.42 0.86 7.30
C ASN A 130 11.95 0.64 5.85
N ILE A 131 12.46 1.49 4.96
CA ILE A 131 12.22 1.42 3.52
C ILE A 131 13.51 1.28 2.71
N ASP A 132 14.68 1.20 3.36
CA ASP A 132 15.99 1.37 2.72
C ASP A 132 16.36 0.23 1.76
N LYS A 133 15.79 -0.96 1.96
CA LYS A 133 16.08 -2.16 1.15
C LYS A 133 15.09 -2.36 0.00
N VAL A 134 14.10 -1.48 -0.10
CA VAL A 134 13.05 -1.59 -1.11
C VAL A 134 13.46 -0.85 -2.36
N ASP A 135 13.29 -1.47 -3.53
CA ASP A 135 13.50 -0.83 -4.82
C ASP A 135 12.19 -0.22 -5.33
N PHE A 136 12.06 1.12 -5.26
CA PHE A 136 10.90 1.86 -5.75
C PHE A 136 11.09 2.38 -7.18
N LYS A 137 11.99 1.81 -7.99
CA LYS A 137 12.40 2.37 -9.30
C LYS A 137 11.28 2.66 -10.30
N ASN A 138 10.14 1.98 -10.18
CA ASN A 138 9.02 2.08 -11.13
C ASN A 138 7.78 2.76 -10.55
N ILE A 139 7.81 3.11 -9.27
CA ILE A 139 6.75 3.84 -8.58
C ILE A 139 6.89 5.33 -8.90
N ASP A 140 5.78 5.94 -9.27
CA ASP A 140 5.66 7.37 -9.49
C ASP A 140 5.19 8.08 -8.21
N SER A 141 4.23 7.50 -7.49
CA SER A 141 3.66 8.08 -6.26
C SER A 141 3.72 7.11 -5.10
N LEU A 142 4.39 7.51 -4.02
CA LEU A 142 4.56 6.71 -2.80
C LEU A 142 3.98 7.45 -1.60
N HIS A 143 2.94 6.87 -0.98
CA HIS A 143 2.29 7.42 0.20
C HIS A 143 2.64 6.59 1.45
N LEU A 144 3.37 7.21 2.38
CA LEU A 144 3.84 6.60 3.63
C LEU A 144 3.39 7.41 4.86
N TYR A 145 2.34 8.22 4.73
CA TYR A 145 1.77 9.02 5.82
C TYR A 145 1.52 8.17 7.08
N ASN A 146 1.80 8.72 8.27
CA ASN A 146 1.60 8.04 9.57
C ASN A 146 2.17 6.60 9.60
N ASN A 147 3.49 6.50 9.49
CA ASN A 147 4.24 5.27 9.73
C ASN A 147 5.31 5.52 10.82
N ASN A 148 6.21 4.57 11.03
CA ASN A 148 7.27 4.60 12.03
C ASN A 148 8.67 4.83 11.43
N ILE A 149 8.76 5.48 10.27
CA ILE A 149 10.02 5.67 9.55
C ILE A 149 10.87 6.72 10.25
N GLU A 150 12.06 6.34 10.69
CA GLU A 150 13.00 7.26 11.35
C GLU A 150 14.10 7.78 10.42
N ASN A 151 14.47 7.00 9.41
CA ASN A 151 15.57 7.31 8.51
C ASN A 151 15.21 6.94 7.07
N ILE A 152 15.80 7.68 6.14
CA ILE A 152 15.79 7.38 4.71
C ILE A 152 17.21 7.50 4.16
N ASN A 153 17.58 6.70 3.16
CA ASN A 153 18.87 6.81 2.48
C ASN A 153 18.80 7.55 1.12
N GLY A 154 17.60 7.83 0.63
CA GLY A 154 17.33 8.58 -0.61
C GLY A 154 17.60 7.83 -1.93
N LYS A 155 18.50 6.84 -1.96
CA LYS A 155 18.94 6.17 -3.19
C LYS A 155 17.80 5.47 -3.92
N ASN A 156 16.90 4.88 -3.18
CA ASN A 156 15.73 4.17 -3.71
C ASN A 156 14.54 5.10 -3.99
N LEU A 157 14.62 6.39 -3.66
CA LEU A 157 13.53 7.36 -3.80
C LEU A 157 13.71 8.28 -5.00
N ILE A 158 14.89 8.29 -5.66
CA ILE A 158 15.25 9.25 -6.71
C ILE A 158 14.41 9.17 -8.00
N LYS A 159 13.59 8.14 -8.16
CA LYS A 159 12.74 7.92 -9.34
C LYS A 159 11.29 8.32 -9.12
N LEU A 160 10.90 8.59 -7.88
CA LEU A 160 9.57 9.03 -7.53
C LEU A 160 9.28 10.40 -8.17
N LYS A 161 8.00 10.67 -8.42
CA LYS A 161 7.47 12.01 -8.70
C LYS A 161 6.87 12.62 -7.44
N TYR A 162 6.28 11.78 -6.59
CA TYR A 162 5.62 12.18 -5.35
C TYR A 162 5.99 11.26 -4.19
N LEU A 163 6.28 11.85 -3.03
CA LEU A 163 6.60 11.16 -1.79
C LEU A 163 5.93 11.86 -0.60
N GLU A 164 5.07 11.13 0.09
CA GLU A 164 4.44 11.59 1.34
C GLU A 164 5.01 10.83 2.55
N LEU A 165 5.57 11.56 3.50
CA LEU A 165 6.20 11.05 4.72
C LEU A 165 5.68 11.73 6.00
N THR A 166 4.66 12.57 5.91
CA THR A 166 4.04 13.26 7.06
C THR A 166 3.62 12.27 8.13
N GLY A 167 3.79 12.64 9.40
CA GLY A 167 3.47 11.77 10.52
C GLY A 167 4.47 10.65 10.79
N ASN A 168 5.64 10.64 10.14
CA ASN A 168 6.74 9.75 10.47
C ASN A 168 7.73 10.40 11.46
N PRO A 169 8.32 9.62 12.40
CA PRO A 169 9.30 10.11 13.36
C PRO A 169 10.70 10.28 12.75
N LEU A 170 10.83 11.00 11.62
CA LEU A 170 12.10 11.20 10.92
C LEU A 170 13.15 11.91 11.80
N PHE A 171 14.39 11.42 11.79
CA PHE A 171 15.56 12.10 12.37
C PHE A 171 16.02 13.27 11.49
N ASN A 172 16.71 14.25 12.09
CA ASN A 172 17.22 15.41 11.35
C ASN A 172 18.22 15.06 10.25
N SER A 173 18.92 13.93 10.37
CA SER A 173 19.80 13.38 9.34
C SER A 173 19.09 13.13 8.00
N SER A 174 17.76 12.98 8.01
CA SER A 174 16.96 12.79 6.78
C SER A 174 16.68 14.09 6.04
N LEU A 175 16.86 15.26 6.67
CA LEU A 175 16.46 16.55 6.09
C LEU A 175 17.24 16.90 4.82
N ASP A 176 18.57 16.76 4.84
CA ASP A 176 19.40 17.03 3.67
C ASP A 176 19.04 16.12 2.49
N ILE A 177 18.62 14.89 2.79
CA ILE A 177 18.17 13.92 1.80
C ILE A 177 16.83 14.36 1.20
N LEU A 178 15.87 14.79 2.03
CA LEU A 178 14.57 15.29 1.57
C LEU A 178 14.73 16.54 0.69
N GLU A 179 15.61 17.47 1.05
CA GLU A 179 15.91 18.64 0.21
C GLU A 179 16.57 18.24 -1.11
N THR A 180 17.52 17.28 -1.08
CA THR A 180 18.11 16.73 -2.30
C THR A 180 17.06 16.09 -3.23
N LEU A 181 16.04 15.43 -2.67
CA LEU A 181 14.94 14.85 -3.46
C LEU A 181 14.08 15.96 -4.10
N LYS A 182 13.75 17.03 -3.36
CA LYS A 182 13.03 18.19 -3.90
C LYS A 182 13.80 18.88 -5.02
N GLU A 183 15.11 19.08 -4.87
CA GLU A 183 15.98 19.65 -5.90
C GLU A 183 16.00 18.82 -7.20
N LYS A 184 15.72 17.51 -7.11
CA LYS A 184 15.56 16.61 -8.25
C LYS A 184 14.18 16.68 -8.90
N GLY A 185 13.29 17.55 -8.41
CA GLY A 185 11.94 17.73 -8.95
C GLY A 185 10.90 16.77 -8.37
N ILE A 186 11.22 16.10 -7.25
CA ILE A 186 10.29 15.22 -6.55
C ILE A 186 9.42 16.08 -5.64
N GLU A 187 8.11 15.93 -5.72
CA GLU A 187 7.19 16.51 -4.75
C GLU A 187 7.31 15.72 -3.44
N VAL A 188 7.84 16.36 -2.39
CA VAL A 188 8.07 15.72 -1.09
C VAL A 188 7.29 16.45 -0.02
N ILE A 189 6.38 15.74 0.62
CA ILE A 189 5.57 16.24 1.74
C ILE A 189 6.01 15.51 3.01
N TYR A 190 6.29 16.28 4.06
CA TYR A 190 6.67 15.76 5.38
C TYR A 190 6.43 16.83 6.45
N GLU A 191 6.27 16.41 7.70
CA GLU A 191 6.22 17.28 8.87
C GLU A 191 7.51 17.16 9.68
N GLN A 192 8.07 18.30 10.10
CA GLN A 192 9.21 18.31 11.01
C GLN A 192 8.73 18.05 12.44
N ASN A 193 9.20 16.97 13.05
CA ASN A 193 8.86 16.67 14.44
C ASN A 193 9.69 17.54 15.41
N THR A 194 9.17 18.72 15.73
CA THR A 194 9.86 19.76 16.53
C THR A 194 10.32 19.29 17.92
N GLN A 195 9.72 18.25 18.51
CA GLN A 195 10.14 17.70 19.81
C GLN A 195 11.37 16.79 19.71
N LYS A 196 11.48 15.97 18.65
CA LYS A 196 12.67 15.13 18.39
C LYS A 196 13.90 16.01 18.13
N ASN A 197 13.67 17.13 17.44
CA ASN A 197 14.68 18.16 17.18
C ASN A 197 15.29 18.78 18.44
N PHE A 198 14.54 18.81 19.55
CA PHE A 198 15.06 19.34 20.82
C PHE A 198 15.99 18.33 21.50
N ILE A 199 15.62 17.04 21.50
CA ILE A 199 16.42 15.97 22.12
C ILE A 199 17.72 15.73 21.35
N GLU A 200 17.68 15.69 20.01
CA GLU A 200 18.91 15.55 19.19
C GLU A 200 19.86 16.73 19.39
N LYS A 201 19.35 17.97 19.36
CA LYS A 201 20.15 19.17 19.67
C LYS A 201 20.72 19.17 21.09
N LEU A 202 20.10 18.45 22.01
CA LEU A 202 20.62 18.25 23.36
C LEU A 202 21.77 17.24 23.33
N ILE A 203 21.61 16.09 22.68
CA ILE A 203 22.63 15.04 22.55
C ILE A 203 23.91 15.57 21.88
N ASP A 204 23.79 16.34 20.80
CA ASP A 204 24.94 16.94 20.09
C ASP A 204 25.70 17.97 20.94
N LYS A 205 25.06 18.56 21.96
CA LYS A 205 25.72 19.51 22.88
C LYS A 205 26.47 18.84 24.02
N ILE A 206 26.25 17.55 24.25
CA ILE A 206 26.89 16.77 25.34
C ILE A 206 27.92 15.77 24.79
N SER A 207 28.11 15.73 23.47
CA SER A 207 29.08 14.90 22.74
C SER A 207 30.33 15.71 22.39
#